data_AF-A0A812EYE1-F1
#
_entry.id   AF-A0A812EYE1-F1
#
_cell.length_a   1.000
_cell.length_b   1.000
_cell.length_c   1.000
_cell.angle_alpha   90.00
_cell.angle_beta   90.00
_cell.angle_gamma   90.00
#
_symmetry.space_group_name_H-M   'P 1'
#
loop_
_entity.id
_entity.type
_entity.pdbx_description
1 polymer ?
#
loop_
_entity_poly.entity_id
_entity_poly.type
_entity_poly.pdbx_seq_one_letter_code
_entity_poly.pdbx_strand_id
1 'polypeptide(L)'
;MYSRIKRLTKRKLIERFTIVVNDKELGYGVKALTGLNMDSKYRDNIIDELFKIKGVREISEVTGRFDIIVTMYAQSLADMHKLISEGIGRIQGVLASESFIEMKRRTKAMPYNHQA
;
A
#
# COMPACT_ATOMS: atom_id res chain seq x y z
N MET A 1 -29.69 -17.89 -2.25
CA MET A 1 -28.40 -17.27 -1.88
C MET A 1 -27.65 -16.71 -3.09
N TYR A 2 -27.44 -17.49 -4.17
CA TYR A 2 -26.70 -17.10 -5.38
C TYR A 2 -27.17 -15.78 -6.05
N SER A 3 -28.47 -15.56 -6.17
CA SER A 3 -29.04 -14.35 -6.79
C SER A 3 -28.72 -13.05 -6.03
N ARG A 4 -28.62 -13.12 -4.69
CA ARG A 4 -28.27 -11.97 -3.84
C ARG A 4 -26.80 -11.61 -3.99
N ILE A 5 -25.91 -12.59 -3.96
CA ILE A 5 -24.46 -12.39 -4.15
C ILE A 5 -24.20 -11.76 -5.52
N LYS A 6 -24.75 -12.35 -6.59
CA LYS A 6 -24.62 -11.81 -7.96
C LYS A 6 -25.10 -10.36 -8.07
N ARG A 7 -26.20 -10.01 -7.40
CA ARG A 7 -26.73 -8.64 -7.36
C ARG A 7 -25.81 -7.68 -6.60
N LEU A 8 -25.24 -8.10 -5.47
CA LEU A 8 -24.32 -7.27 -4.67
C LEU A 8 -23.00 -7.03 -5.41
N THR A 9 -22.45 -8.05 -6.08
CA THR A 9 -21.28 -7.91 -6.95
C THR A 9 -21.57 -6.97 -8.13
N LYS A 10 -22.73 -7.12 -8.80
CA LYS A 10 -23.11 -6.20 -9.90
C LYS A 10 -23.25 -4.74 -9.44
N ARG A 11 -23.69 -4.52 -8.20
CA ARG A 11 -23.80 -3.19 -7.58
C ARG A 11 -22.49 -2.66 -7.00
N LYS A 12 -21.37 -3.39 -7.13
CA LYS A 12 -20.07 -3.06 -6.52
C LYS A 12 -20.10 -2.92 -4.99
N LEU A 13 -21.10 -3.51 -4.32
CA LEU A 13 -21.15 -3.62 -2.86
C LEU A 13 -20.23 -4.75 -2.36
N ILE A 14 -19.97 -5.75 -3.22
CA ILE A 14 -18.87 -6.70 -3.05
C ILE A 14 -17.86 -6.36 -4.14
N GLU A 15 -16.71 -5.84 -3.73
CA GLU A 15 -15.65 -5.47 -4.67
C GLU A 15 -14.91 -6.69 -5.21
N ARG A 16 -14.61 -7.67 -4.35
CA ARG A 16 -13.94 -8.93 -4.72
C ARG A 16 -14.16 -10.03 -3.70
N PHE A 17 -13.89 -11.27 -4.11
CA PHE A 17 -13.65 -12.40 -3.21
C PHE A 17 -12.15 -12.63 -3.15
N THR A 18 -11.57 -12.72 -1.96
CA THR A 18 -10.12 -12.91 -1.79
C THR A 18 -9.83 -13.76 -0.57
N ILE A 19 -8.63 -14.35 -0.56
CA ILE A 19 -8.04 -14.98 0.62
C ILE A 19 -7.25 -13.90 1.36
N VAL A 20 -7.34 -13.88 2.69
CA VAL A 20 -6.49 -13.05 3.55
C VAL A 20 -5.26 -13.88 3.90
N VAL A 21 -4.09 -13.40 3.50
CA VAL A 21 -2.81 -14.08 3.74
C VAL A 21 -2.08 -13.51 4.94
N ASN A 22 -1.29 -14.34 5.61
CA ASN A 22 -0.39 -13.89 6.67
C ASN A 22 0.94 -13.46 6.03
N ASP A 23 1.11 -12.14 5.82
CA ASP A 23 2.31 -11.55 5.21
C ASP A 23 3.60 -11.95 5.94
N LYS A 24 3.54 -12.13 7.27
CA LYS A 24 4.70 -12.52 8.08
C LYS A 24 5.17 -13.94 7.75
N GLU A 25 4.25 -14.89 7.62
CA GLU A 25 4.57 -16.28 7.26
C GLU A 25 5.04 -16.39 5.80
N LEU A 26 4.66 -15.44 4.94
CA LEU A 26 5.17 -15.31 3.57
C LEU A 26 6.57 -14.66 3.51
N GLY A 27 7.19 -14.35 4.66
CA GLY A 27 8.53 -13.78 4.74
C GLY A 27 8.58 -12.25 4.64
N TYR A 28 7.43 -11.55 4.59
CA TYR A 28 7.41 -10.09 4.66
C TYR A 28 7.44 -9.62 6.11
N GLY A 29 8.65 -9.56 6.67
CA GLY A 29 8.88 -9.20 8.07
C GLY A 29 8.79 -7.71 8.37
N VAL A 30 8.86 -6.85 7.35
CA VAL A 30 8.90 -5.39 7.53
C VAL A 30 7.81 -4.73 6.70
N LYS A 31 7.06 -3.85 7.36
CA LYS A 31 6.11 -2.96 6.70
C LYS A 31 6.43 -1.51 7.00
N ALA A 32 6.28 -0.65 5.99
CA ALA A 32 6.46 0.78 6.14
C ALA A 32 5.31 1.56 5.50
N LEU A 33 5.02 2.72 6.07
CA LEU A 33 4.25 3.79 5.44
C LEU A 33 5.26 4.87 5.05
N THR A 34 5.28 5.28 3.79
CA THR A 34 6.20 6.33 3.32
C THR A 34 5.41 7.48 2.74
N GLY A 35 5.50 8.65 3.37
CA GLY A 35 4.97 9.89 2.84
C GLY A 35 5.93 10.47 1.80
N LEU A 36 5.41 10.92 0.68
CA LEU A 36 6.16 11.52 -0.43
C LEU A 36 5.64 12.93 -0.72
N ASN A 37 6.57 13.85 -0.96
CA ASN A 37 6.29 15.10 -1.65
C ASN A 37 6.80 15.00 -3.08
N MET A 38 5.99 15.45 -4.03
CA MET A 38 6.30 15.32 -5.45
C MET A 38 6.06 16.61 -6.24
N ASP A 39 6.78 16.74 -7.35
CA ASP A 39 6.46 17.72 -8.38
C ASP A 39 5.23 17.24 -9.17
N SER A 40 4.15 18.02 -9.12
CA SER A 40 2.87 17.70 -9.75
C SER A 40 2.96 17.49 -11.26
N LYS A 41 3.99 18.02 -11.93
CA LYS A 41 4.26 17.78 -13.36
C LYS A 41 4.55 16.32 -13.68
N TYR A 42 5.10 15.57 -12.72
CA TYR A 42 5.50 14.17 -12.89
C TYR A 42 4.53 13.20 -12.23
N ARG A 43 3.36 13.66 -11.74
CA ARG A 43 2.43 12.88 -10.92
C ARG A 43 2.15 11.48 -11.47
N ASP A 44 1.66 11.40 -12.71
CA ASP A 44 1.24 10.12 -13.29
C ASP A 44 2.45 9.19 -13.49
N ASN A 45 3.59 9.74 -13.92
CA ASN A 45 4.84 8.99 -14.06
C ASN A 45 5.35 8.45 -12.71
N ILE A 46 5.26 9.24 -11.63
CA ILE A 46 5.66 8.81 -10.29
C ILE A 46 4.78 7.65 -9.82
N ILE A 47 3.46 7.75 -10.00
CA ILE A 47 2.53 6.68 -9.62
C ILE A 47 2.84 5.40 -10.39
N ASP A 48 3.07 5.49 -11.71
CA ASP A 48 3.41 4.35 -12.55
C ASP A 48 4.74 3.69 -12.15
N GLU A 49 5.78 4.48 -11.86
CA GLU A 49 7.07 3.97 -11.37
C GLU A 49 6.94 3.31 -10.00
N LEU A 50 6.16 3.88 -9.08
CA LEU A 50 5.88 3.29 -7.77
C LEU A 50 5.20 1.91 -7.92
N PHE A 51 4.25 1.76 -8.85
CA PHE A 51 3.59 0.47 -9.08
C PHE A 51 4.51 -0.62 -9.64
N LYS A 52 5.62 -0.25 -10.29
CA LYS A 52 6.64 -1.21 -10.77
C LYS A 52 7.50 -1.76 -9.62
N ILE A 53 7.54 -1.07 -8.48
CA ILE A 53 8.31 -1.51 -7.31
C ILE A 53 7.57 -2.65 -6.62
N LYS A 54 8.12 -3.87 -6.67
CA LYS A 54 7.52 -5.09 -6.10
C LYS A 54 7.10 -4.97 -4.62
N GLY A 55 7.78 -4.13 -3.84
CA GLY A 55 7.48 -3.89 -2.43
C GLY A 55 6.28 -2.96 -2.18
N VAL A 56 5.83 -2.20 -3.18
CA VAL A 56 4.69 -1.29 -3.07
C VAL A 56 3.39 -2.10 -3.12
N ARG A 57 2.49 -1.86 -2.17
CA ARG A 57 1.19 -2.54 -2.05
C ARG A 57 0.01 -1.63 -2.28
N GLU A 58 0.12 -0.39 -1.83
CA GLU A 58 -0.94 0.59 -1.92
C GLU A 58 -0.33 1.98 -2.05
N ILE A 59 -0.99 2.82 -2.85
CA ILE A 59 -0.67 4.22 -3.02
C ILE A 59 -1.95 4.97 -2.71
N SER A 60 -1.87 5.93 -1.80
CA SER A 60 -2.97 6.83 -1.46
C SER A 60 -2.54 8.25 -1.74
N GLU A 61 -3.19 8.92 -2.69
CA GLU A 61 -3.10 10.38 -2.81
C GLU A 61 -3.86 10.98 -1.62
N VAL A 62 -3.23 11.90 -0.89
CA VAL A 62 -3.78 12.43 0.35
C VAL A 62 -3.74 13.95 0.37
N THR A 63 -4.70 14.54 1.07
CA THR A 63 -4.64 15.96 1.44
C THR A 63 -3.87 16.07 2.75
N GLY A 64 -2.73 16.77 2.76
CA GLY A 64 -1.94 16.94 3.98
C GLY A 64 -0.51 17.42 3.72
N ARG A 65 0.41 17.08 4.64
CA ARG A 65 1.84 17.39 4.54
C ARG A 65 2.52 16.69 3.36
N PHE A 66 2.03 15.51 3.02
CA PHE A 66 2.53 14.71 1.89
C PHE A 66 1.48 14.73 0.79
N ASP A 67 1.92 14.58 -0.45
CA ASP A 67 1.03 14.45 -1.60
C ASP A 67 0.57 12.98 -1.75
N ILE A 68 1.46 12.04 -1.43
CA ILE A 68 1.21 10.59 -1.52
C ILE A 68 1.67 9.89 -0.24
N ILE A 69 0.89 8.88 0.20
CA ILE A 69 1.33 7.86 1.15
C ILE A 69 1.44 6.52 0.42
N VAL A 70 2.61 5.90 0.52
CA VAL A 70 2.89 4.58 -0.06
C VAL A 70 3.00 3.55 1.06
N THR A 71 2.20 2.49 0.97
CA THR A 71 2.31 1.33 1.85
C THR A 71 3.22 0.29 1.21
N MET A 72 4.30 -0.07 1.91
CA MET A 72 5.31 -0.99 1.40
C MET A 72 5.57 -2.17 2.34
N TYR A 73 5.97 -3.29 1.75
CA TYR A 73 6.40 -4.50 2.45
C TYR A 73 7.75 -4.97 1.93
N ALA A 74 8.59 -5.43 2.84
CA ALA A 74 9.91 -5.98 2.54
C ALA A 74 10.20 -7.18 3.46
N GLN A 75 11.19 -7.99 3.06
CA GLN A 75 11.59 -9.16 3.87
C GLN A 75 12.43 -8.75 5.08
N SER A 76 13.29 -7.74 4.91
CA SER A 76 14.15 -7.20 5.96
C SER A 76 14.18 -5.66 5.96
N LEU A 77 14.77 -5.08 7.02
CA LEU A 77 15.02 -3.64 7.09
C LEU A 77 16.01 -3.18 6.00
N ALA A 78 16.98 -4.02 5.66
CA ALA A 78 17.93 -3.73 4.58
C ALA A 78 17.23 -3.66 3.23
N ASP A 79 16.32 -4.60 2.95
CA ASP A 79 15.49 -4.57 1.74
C ASP A 79 14.60 -3.34 1.71
N MET A 80 14.00 -2.96 2.85
CA MET A 80 13.19 -1.75 2.96
C MET A 80 14.02 -0.49 2.68
N HIS A 81 15.22 -0.40 3.25
CA HIS A 81 16.14 0.71 2.98
C HIS A 81 16.48 0.79 1.49
N LYS A 82 16.69 -0.36 0.81
CA LYS A 82 16.92 -0.42 -0.63
C LYS A 82 15.71 0.05 -1.44
N LEU A 83 14.50 -0.39 -1.09
CA LEU A 83 13.27 0.06 -1.74
C LEU A 83 13.10 1.59 -1.66
N ILE A 84 13.41 2.18 -0.51
CA ILE A 84 13.29 3.62 -0.30
C ILE A 84 14.39 4.38 -1.05
N SER A 85 15.65 4.01 -0.85
CA SER A 85 16.79 4.79 -1.38
C SER A 85 17.05 4.56 -2.87
N GLU A 86 16.94 3.32 -3.36
CA GLU A 86 17.19 2.98 -4.77
C GLU A 86 15.92 2.93 -5.61
N GLY A 87 14.77 2.64 -4.99
CA GLY A 87 13.48 2.68 -5.66
C GLY A 87 12.92 4.10 -5.65
N ILE A 88 12.27 4.48 -4.56
CA ILE A 88 11.54 5.74 -4.44
C ILE A 88 12.45 6.96 -4.68
N GLY A 89 13.60 7.02 -4.01
CA GLY A 89 14.50 8.18 -4.06
C GLY A 89 15.10 8.47 -5.43
N ARG A 90 14.99 7.53 -6.37
CA ARG A 90 15.48 7.70 -7.76
C ARG A 90 14.38 8.07 -8.75
N ILE A 91 13.12 8.05 -8.34
CA ILE A 91 12.00 8.39 -9.22
C ILE A 91 12.05 9.89 -9.50
N GLN A 92 12.08 10.24 -10.79
CA GLN A 92 12.06 11.64 -11.21
C GLN A 92 10.78 12.34 -10.72
N GLY A 93 10.97 13.50 -10.07
CA GLY A 93 9.88 14.30 -9.53
C GLY A 93 9.53 13.99 -8.07
N VAL A 94 10.15 12.97 -7.45
CA VAL A 94 10.10 12.83 -5.98
C VAL A 94 11.02 13.90 -5.37
N LEU A 95 10.46 14.76 -4.53
CA LEU A 95 11.17 15.88 -3.90
C LEU A 95 11.71 15.51 -2.52
N ALA A 96 10.90 14.80 -1.74
CA ALA A 96 11.25 14.34 -0.40
C ALA A 96 10.43 13.10 -0.03
N SER A 97 10.97 12.30 0.88
CA SER A 97 10.28 11.16 1.46
C SER A 97 10.52 11.06 2.97
N GLU A 98 9.52 10.59 3.69
CA GLU A 98 9.62 10.25 5.11
C GLU A 98 8.98 8.88 5.34
N SER A 99 9.77 7.94 5.88
CA SER A 99 9.34 6.55 6.07
C SER A 99 9.13 6.22 7.54
N PHE A 100 7.99 5.61 7.83
CA PHE A 100 7.57 5.13 9.14
C PHE A 100 7.54 3.60 9.13
N ILE A 101 8.48 2.97 9.81
CA ILE A 101 8.48 1.50 9.98
C ILE A 101 7.38 1.13 10.98
N GLU A 102 6.48 0.24 10.56
CA GLU A 102 5.41 -0.23 11.43
C GLU A 102 5.96 -1.19 12.49
N MET A 103 5.93 -0.75 13.74
CA MET A 103 6.35 -1.60 14.86
C MET A 103 5.24 -2.55 15.33
N LYS A 104 3.99 -2.07 15.35
CA LYS A 104 2.83 -2.85 15.81
C LYS A 104 1.55 -2.31 15.19
N ARG A 105 0.72 -3.22 14.68
CA ARG A 105 -0.63 -2.90 14.17
C ARG A 105 -1.72 -3.42 15.10
N ARG A 106 -2.79 -2.63 15.25
CA ARG A 106 -4.08 -3.08 15.76
C ARG A 106 -5.14 -2.78 14.71
N THR A 107 -6.05 -3.71 14.47
CA THR A 107 -7.19 -3.53 13.58
C THR A 107 -8.46 -3.86 14.34
N LYS A 108 -9.49 -3.02 14.19
CA LYS A 108 -10.84 -3.36 14.63
C LYS A 108 -11.53 -4.13 13.51
N ALA A 109 -12.19 -5.23 13.83
CA ALA A 109 -12.97 -5.96 12.84
C ALA A 109 -14.04 -5.03 12.24
N MET A 110 -14.20 -5.11 10.91
CA MET A 110 -15.29 -4.40 10.25
C MET A 110 -16.64 -4.87 10.82
N PRO A 111 -17.68 -4.02 10.87
CA PRO A 111 -18.98 -4.37 11.45
C PRO A 111 -19.67 -5.59 10.82
N TYR A 112 -19.22 -5.98 9.62
CA TYR A 112 -19.75 -7.09 8.83
C TYR A 112 -18.81 -8.30 8.79
N ASN A 113 -17.68 -8.28 9.51
CA ASN A 113 -16.76 -9.41 9.59
C ASN A 113 -17.27 -10.42 10.63
N HIS A 114 -17.83 -11.54 10.19
CA HIS A 114 -18.18 -12.66 11.07
C HIS A 114 -16.95 -13.55 11.24
N GLN A 115 -16.52 -13.79 12.47
CA GLN A 115 -15.51 -14.79 12.77
C GLN A 115 -16.11 -16.17 12.49
N ALA A 116 -15.39 -16.99 11.72
CA ALA A 116 -15.69 -18.41 11.55
C ALA A 116 -15.11 -19.20 12.73
#